data_AF-B8IKJ3-F1
#
_entry.id   AF-B8IKJ3-F1
#
_cell.length_a   1.000
_cell.length_b   1.000
_cell.length_c   1.000
_cell.angle_alpha   90.00
_cell.angle_beta   90.00
_cell.angle_gamma   90.00
#
_symmetry.space_group_name_H-M   'P 1'
#
loop_
_entity.id
_entity.type
_entity.pdbx_description
1 polymer ?
#
loop_
_entity_poly.entity_id
_entity_poly.type
_entity_poly.pdbx_seq_one_letter_code
_entity_poly.pdbx_strand_id
1 'polypeptide(L)' 'MGGMLRQDDGFAGQADRAYEALIRAHQGLGDEESAALNARLVLILAHEVGDLARLSEAIALARRSLHLHEPESGCA' A
#
# COMPACT_ATOMS: atom_id res chain seq x y z
N MET A 1 1.06 5.61 23.67
CA MET A 1 1.15 6.51 22.51
C MET A 1 1.60 5.69 21.30
N GLY A 2 0.67 5.26 20.45
CA GLY A 2 0.97 4.50 19.23
C GLY A 2 1.59 5.41 18.16
N GLY A 3 2.56 4.87 17.42
CA GLY A 3 3.34 5.58 16.43
C GLY A 3 2.49 6.01 15.24
N MET A 4 1.98 7.24 15.32
CA MET A 4 1.18 7.92 14.31
C MET A 4 1.78 7.69 12.92
N LEU A 5 1.11 6.85 12.12
CA LEU A 5 1.52 6.62 10.74
C LEU A 5 1.53 7.96 9.99
N ARG A 6 2.55 8.14 9.16
CA ARG A 6 2.64 9.29 8.30
C ARG A 6 1.45 9.30 7.33
N GLN A 7 0.62 10.34 7.40
CA GLN A 7 -0.53 10.54 6.50
C GLN A 7 -0.31 11.64 5.47
N ASP A 8 0.79 12.40 5.56
CA ASP A 8 1.26 13.29 4.50
C ASP A 8 1.87 12.51 3.32
N ASP A 9 2.14 13.20 2.21
CA ASP A 9 2.49 12.57 0.92
C ASP A 9 3.70 11.64 0.96
N GLY A 10 4.52 11.66 2.02
CA GLY A 10 5.65 10.75 2.27
C GLY A 10 6.80 10.81 1.26
N PHE A 11 6.56 11.37 0.07
CA PHE A 11 7.40 11.31 -1.12
C PHE A 11 7.84 12.70 -1.59
N ALA A 12 7.47 13.77 -0.89
CA ALA A 12 7.82 15.16 -1.19
C ALA A 12 7.53 15.51 -2.67
N GLY A 13 6.32 15.22 -3.13
CA GLY A 13 5.89 15.45 -4.52
C GLY A 13 6.37 14.41 -5.54
N GLN A 14 7.04 13.32 -5.12
CA GLN A 14 7.53 12.26 -6.02
C GLN A 14 6.62 11.02 -6.05
N ALA A 15 5.36 11.14 -5.62
CA ALA A 15 4.40 10.05 -5.58
C ALA A 15 4.25 9.37 -6.97
N ASP A 16 4.27 10.14 -8.05
CA ASP A 16 4.18 9.63 -9.41
C ASP A 16 5.34 8.68 -9.77
N ARG A 17 6.56 9.01 -9.34
CA ARG A 17 7.74 8.15 -9.59
C ARG A 17 7.70 6.87 -8.78
N ALA A 18 7.21 6.92 -7.54
CA ALA A 18 7.01 5.73 -6.73
C ALA A 18 5.96 4.81 -7.39
N TYR A 19 4.85 5.37 -7.86
CA TYR A 19 3.81 4.61 -8.57
C TYR A 19 4.34 4.03 -9.89
N GLU A 20 5.07 4.81 -10.68
CA GLU A 20 5.70 4.34 -11.91
C GLU A 20 6.66 3.17 -11.66
N ALA A 21 7.47 3.24 -10.60
CA ALA A 21 8.38 2.17 -10.22
C ALA A 21 7.63 0.87 -9.88
N LEU A 22 6.51 0.97 -9.16
CA LEU A 22 5.65 -0.18 -8.87
C LEU A 22 5.09 -0.77 -10.16
N ILE A 23 4.47 0.04 -11.02
CA ILE A 23 3.89 -0.44 -12.29
C ILE A 23 4.95 -1.11 -13.16
N ARG A 24 6.13 -0.51 -13.29
CA ARG A 24 7.24 -1.10 -14.05
C ARG A 24 7.69 -2.43 -13.46
N ALA A 25 7.70 -2.59 -12.14
CA ALA A 25 8.07 -3.85 -11.50
C ALA A 25 7.08 -4.99 -11.82
N HIS A 26 5.82 -4.67 -12.14
CA HIS A 26 4.82 -5.65 -12.56
C HIS A 26 4.79 -5.94 -14.06
N GLN A 27 5.51 -5.18 -14.89
CA GLN A 27 5.48 -5.38 -16.35
C GLN A 27 6.02 -6.75 -16.74
N GLY A 28 5.20 -7.51 -17.48
CA GLY A 28 5.56 -8.85 -17.97
C GLY A 28 5.36 -9.99 -16.97
N LEU A 29 4.84 -9.71 -15.76
CA LEU A 29 4.46 -10.72 -14.78
C LEU A 29 3.01 -11.17 -14.99
N GLY A 30 2.76 -12.47 -14.83
CA GLY A 30 1.40 -12.99 -14.70
C GLY A 30 0.77 -12.61 -13.35
N ASP A 31 -0.54 -12.83 -13.19
CA ASP A 31 -1.28 -12.46 -11.96
C ASP A 31 -0.68 -13.10 -10.69
N GLU A 32 -0.26 -14.36 -10.78
CA GLU A 32 0.30 -15.10 -9.65
C GLU A 32 1.70 -14.59 -9.25
N GLU A 33 2.53 -14.27 -10.26
CA GLU A 33 3.86 -13.67 -10.05
C GLU A 33 3.75 -12.24 -9.51
N SER A 34 2.79 -11.48 -10.02
CA SER A 34 2.44 -10.14 -9.56
C SER A 34 2.00 -10.15 -8.09
N ALA A 35 1.16 -11.11 -7.70
CA ALA A 35 0.77 -11.31 -6.30
C ALA A 35 1.96 -11.70 -5.41
N ALA A 36 2.83 -12.59 -5.89
CA ALA A 36 4.04 -12.98 -5.18
C ALA A 36 5.01 -11.79 -5.00
N LEU A 37 5.17 -10.95 -6.02
CA LEU A 37 5.96 -9.71 -5.95
C LEU A 37 5.40 -8.78 -4.87
N ASN A 38 4.08 -8.54 -4.87
CA ASN A 38 3.42 -7.70 -3.88
C ASN A 38 3.60 -8.22 -2.45
N ALA A 39 3.40 -9.52 -2.23
CA ALA A 39 3.58 -10.13 -0.91
C ALA A 39 5.02 -9.95 -0.41
N ARG A 40 6.01 -10.15 -1.28
CA ARG A 40 7.43 -9.99 -0.92
C ARG A 40 7.77 -8.53 -0.66
N LEU A 41 7.25 -7.61 -1.47
CA LEU A 41 7.46 -6.17 -1.28
C LEU A 41 6.90 -5.69 0.07
N VAL A 42 5.68 -6.11 0.42
CA VAL A 42 5.05 -5.80 1.71
C VAL A 42 5.92 -6.29 2.88
N LEU A 43 6.45 -7.52 2.79
CA LEU A 43 7.32 -8.07 3.84
C LEU A 43 8.64 -7.30 3.98
N ILE A 44 9.26 -6.92 2.86
CA ILE A 44 10.49 -6.10 2.87
C ILE A 44 10.19 -4.75 3.53
N LEU A 45 9.13 -4.05 3.08
CA LEU A 45 8.76 -2.76 3.65
C LEU A 45 8.40 -2.86 5.14
N ALA A 46 7.72 -3.92 5.55
CA ALA A 46 7.42 -4.18 6.96
C ALA A 46 8.70 -4.34 7.81
N HIS A 47 9.74 -4.97 7.26
CA HIS A 47 11.03 -5.08 7.91
C HIS A 47 11.73 -3.71 7.98
N GLU A 48 11.73 -2.93 6.90
CA GLU A 48 12.32 -1.58 6.86
C GLU A 48 11.65 -0.60 7.85
N VAL A 49 10.34 -0.76 8.10
CA VAL A 49 9.61 0.03 9.11
C VAL A 49 10.14 -0.24 10.52
N GLY A 50 10.58 -1.47 10.81
CA GLY A 50 11.21 -1.87 12.08
C GLY A 50 10.34 -1.80 13.34
N ASP A 51 9.03 -1.54 13.19
CA ASP A 51 8.11 -1.31 14.31
C ASP A 51 6.79 -2.06 14.09
N LEU A 52 6.55 -3.07 14.94
CA LEU A 52 5.35 -3.91 14.90
C LEU A 52 4.07 -3.12 15.22
N ALA A 53 4.14 -2.07 16.04
CA ALA A 53 2.99 -1.24 16.37
C ALA A 53 2.54 -0.42 15.15
N ARG A 54 3.47 0.18 14.41
CA ARG A 54 3.19 0.85 13.14
C ARG A 54 2.65 -0.10 12.09
N LEU A 55 3.24 -1.30 11.96
CA LEU A 55 2.75 -2.31 11.03
C LEU A 55 1.30 -2.71 11.35
N SER A 56 0.99 -2.94 12.62
CA SER A 56 -0.35 -3.29 13.08
C SER A 56 -1.37 -2.17 12.79
N GLU A 57 -0.97 -0.92 13.01
CA GLU A 57 -1.80 0.25 12.68
C GLU A 57 -2.04 0.35 11.16
N ALA A 58 -1.02 0.08 10.34
CA ALA A 58 -1.11 0.17 8.88
C ALA A 58 -2.05 -0.89 8.33
N ILE A 59 -1.97 -2.12 8.85
CA ILE A 59 -2.90 -3.21 8.53
C ILE A 59 -4.33 -2.81 8.92
N ALA A 60 -4.54 -2.26 10.12
CA ALA A 60 -5.86 -1.84 10.55
C ALA A 60 -6.44 -0.73 9.65
N LEU A 61 -5.61 0.21 9.19
CA LEU A 61 -6.00 1.27 8.28
C LEU A 61 -6.36 0.71 6.88
N ALA A 62 -5.50 -0.13 6.31
CA ALA A 62 -5.74 -0.77 5.01
C ALA A 62 -7.03 -1.61 5.00
N ARG A 63 -7.32 -2.31 6.10
CA ARG A 63 -8.59 -3.05 6.25
C ARG A 63 -9.81 -2.12 6.28
N ARG A 64 -9.70 -0.93 6.88
CA ARG A 64 -10.81 0.05 6.89
C ARG A 64 -11.05 0.64 5.51
N SER A 65 -10.00 0.94 4.73
CA SER A 65 -10.16 1.55 3.40
C SER A 65 -10.88 0.64 2.40
N LEU A 66 -10.78 -0.68 2.55
CA LEU A 66 -11.54 -1.63 1.72
C LEU A 66 -13.05 -1.54 1.92
N HIS A 67 -13.50 -1.09 3.09
CA HIS A 67 -14.93 -0.87 3.36
C HIS A 67 -15.41 0.53 2.95
N LEU A 68 -14.51 1.45 2.58
CA LEU A 68 -14.85 2.80 2.15
C LEU A 68 -15.16 2.91 0.65
N HIS A 69 -15.00 1.83 -0.11
CA HIS A 69 -15.43 1.75 -1.50
C HIS A 69 -16.87 1.20 -1.56
N GLU A 70 -17.84 1.97 -1.04
CA GLU A 70 -19.24 1.75 -1.42
C GLU A 70 -19.40 2.16 -2.90
N PRO A 71 -20.15 1.38 -3.69
CA PRO A 71 -20.32 1.69 -5.10
C PRO A 71 -21.16 2.95 -5.24
N GLU A 72 -20.65 3.95 -5.94
CA GLU A 72 -21.49 4.96 -6.57
C GLU A 72 -22.40 4.23 -7.55
N SER A 73 -23.56 3.83 -7.05
CA SER A 73 -24.69 3.36 -7.85
C SER A 73 -25.19 4.58 -8.62
N GLY A 74 -24.58 4.81 -9.79
CA GLY A 74 -25.10 5.72 -10.79
C GLY A 74 -26.51 5.29 -11.18
N CYS A 75 -27.50 5.96 -10.62
CA CYS A 75 -28.89 5.94 -11.05
C CYS A 75 -29.29 7.38 -11.39
N ALA A 76 -29.11 7.78 -12.65
CA ALA A 76 -29.85 8.82 -13.36
C ALA A 76 -29.53 8.76 -14.85
#